data_AF-A0ABD1IK35-F1
#
_entry.id   AF-A0ABD1IK35-F1
#
_cell.length_a   1.000
_cell.length_b   1.000
_cell.length_c   1.000
_cell.angle_alpha   90.00
_cell.angle_beta   90.00
_cell.angle_gamma   90.00
#
_symmetry.space_group_name_H-M   'P 1'
#
loop_
_entity.id
_entity.type
_entity.pdbx_description
1 polymer ?
#
loop_
_entity_poly.entity_id
_entity_poly.type
_entity_poly.pdbx_seq_one_letter_code
_entity_poly.pdbx_strand_id
1 'polypeptide(L)'
;MAESSGTTLMDLITSDGSSSKPSPAESTTAPPPVDSPASAGTPVPQVAEWRSKKGTLMQIQSDTISAAKAAFNPVRANIMPQRQKKKPVSYAQLARSIHELAASSDQKSSQRQLVHHVFPKLAVYNSVDPSLAPSLLMLDQQCEDRTVLRYVYYYLARILSDSGSQGLSPGGGIPTPNWDALADIDAVGGVTRADVVPRVVERLTSEALNEEVEFHPRRLQALKALTYAPSSNSEILSKLYEIVFSILEKVGEPQKRKKGIFGIKGGDKESVIRSNLQYAAISALRRLPLDPGNPAFLHRAVQGVLFSDPVAVRHSLEILSELASKDPYAVAMSLGNYVQPGGALHDVLHLHDVLARVALAKLCHTVARARVLDERPDIKSQFILYSINFSWIPVKEFVLRLYFVSWVNLIIRKGLRKELQDGID
;
A
#
# COMPACT_ATOMS: atom_id res chain seq x y z
N MET A 1 -37.29 11.81 -33.79
CA MET A 1 -36.18 10.82 -33.66
C MET A 1 -34.90 11.53 -34.07
N ALA A 2 -33.79 11.27 -33.38
CA ALA A 2 -32.48 11.81 -33.72
C ALA A 2 -31.43 10.72 -33.44
N GLU A 3 -30.58 10.42 -34.41
CA GLU A 3 -29.66 9.28 -34.34
C GLU A 3 -28.39 9.66 -33.58
N SER A 4 -28.25 9.12 -32.36
CA SER A 4 -27.01 9.24 -31.59
C SER A 4 -25.97 8.27 -32.16
N SER A 5 -25.20 8.71 -33.16
CA SER A 5 -24.12 7.94 -33.79
C SER A 5 -22.93 7.73 -32.84
N GLY A 6 -23.07 6.81 -31.88
CA GLY A 6 -22.05 6.44 -30.91
C GLY A 6 -21.19 5.27 -31.41
N THR A 7 -19.90 5.51 -31.63
CA THR A 7 -18.95 4.43 -31.95
C THR A 7 -18.66 3.57 -30.71
N THR A 8 -18.90 2.28 -30.85
CA THR A 8 -18.63 1.27 -29.83
C THR A 8 -17.17 0.83 -29.86
N LEU A 9 -16.74 0.09 -28.83
CA LEU A 9 -15.37 -0.44 -28.78
C LEU A 9 -15.12 -1.52 -29.85
N MET A 10 -16.17 -2.14 -30.41
CA MET A 10 -16.07 -3.10 -31.52
C MET A 10 -15.78 -2.41 -32.86
N ASP A 11 -16.38 -1.26 -33.14
CA ASP A 11 -16.19 -0.56 -34.43
C ASP A 11 -14.71 -0.22 -34.68
N LEU A 12 -14.01 0.17 -33.61
CA LEU A 12 -12.57 0.48 -33.59
C LEU A 12 -11.65 -0.74 -33.80
N ILE A 13 -12.19 -1.96 -33.91
CA ILE A 13 -11.44 -3.19 -34.18
C ILE A 13 -11.56 -3.59 -35.67
N THR A 14 -12.59 -3.12 -36.38
CA THR A 14 -12.98 -3.65 -37.69
C THR A 14 -12.71 -2.71 -38.87
N SER A 15 -12.61 -1.40 -38.64
CA SER A 15 -12.41 -0.42 -39.73
C SER A 15 -10.94 -0.29 -40.15
N ASP A 16 -10.59 -0.79 -41.34
CA ASP A 16 -9.30 -0.53 -42.01
C ASP A 16 -9.51 -0.21 -43.50
N GLY A 17 -8.69 0.67 -44.06
CA GLY A 17 -8.56 0.90 -45.51
C GLY A 17 -9.68 1.63 -46.28
N SER A 18 -9.68 2.97 -46.26
CA SER A 18 -9.86 3.79 -47.49
C SER A 18 -9.46 5.25 -47.26
N SER A 19 -9.10 5.97 -48.33
CA SER A 19 -8.49 7.30 -48.26
C SER A 19 -9.22 8.35 -49.10
N SER A 20 -9.32 9.57 -48.58
CA SER A 20 -9.52 10.79 -49.38
C SER A 20 -9.02 12.03 -48.63
N LYS A 21 -8.77 13.11 -49.38
CA LYS A 21 -8.31 14.44 -48.93
C LYS A 21 -9.04 15.47 -49.80
N PRO A 22 -9.35 16.69 -49.31
CA PRO A 22 -8.50 17.81 -49.75
C PRO A 22 -8.29 18.98 -48.76
N SER A 23 -7.17 19.65 -49.01
CA SER A 23 -6.68 21.05 -48.87
C SER A 23 -7.40 22.20 -48.09
N PRO A 24 -6.68 23.33 -47.82
CA PRO A 24 -7.11 24.42 -46.91
C PRO A 24 -7.22 25.85 -47.55
N ALA A 25 -7.60 26.84 -46.72
CA ALA A 25 -7.45 28.31 -46.90
C ALA A 25 -7.28 28.94 -45.48
N GLU A 26 -6.30 29.83 -45.18
CA GLU A 26 -6.24 31.30 -45.36
C GLU A 26 -7.30 32.15 -44.61
N SER A 27 -7.08 33.40 -44.18
CA SER A 27 -5.96 34.11 -43.49
C SER A 27 -6.38 35.58 -43.21
N THR A 28 -5.81 36.31 -42.23
CA THR A 28 -5.95 37.80 -42.09
C THR A 28 -4.96 38.41 -41.07
N THR A 29 -4.60 39.69 -41.22
CA THR A 29 -3.64 40.50 -40.40
C THR A 29 -4.16 41.97 -40.26
N ALA A 30 -3.57 42.98 -39.60
CA ALA A 30 -2.27 43.29 -38.94
C ALA A 30 -2.56 44.32 -37.79
N PRO A 31 -1.71 45.30 -37.32
CA PRO A 31 -0.26 45.57 -37.45
C PRO A 31 0.48 45.88 -36.11
N PRO A 32 1.81 46.21 -36.12
CA PRO A 32 2.59 46.73 -34.98
C PRO A 32 2.86 48.27 -35.12
N PRO A 33 3.75 48.96 -34.34
CA PRO A 33 5.24 48.86 -34.32
C PRO A 33 5.78 48.65 -32.85
N VAL A 34 6.99 48.98 -32.32
CA VAL A 34 8.16 49.83 -32.70
C VAL A 34 9.52 49.22 -32.19
N ASP A 35 10.52 50.03 -31.77
CA ASP A 35 11.98 49.74 -31.76
C ASP A 35 12.75 49.85 -30.41
N SER A 36 13.64 48.87 -30.13
CA SER A 36 15.13 48.93 -30.07
C SER A 36 15.90 50.05 -29.27
N PRO A 37 17.24 49.93 -28.95
CA PRO A 37 18.16 48.77 -28.85
C PRO A 37 19.17 48.78 -27.62
N ALA A 38 20.14 47.83 -27.62
CA ALA A 38 21.48 47.87 -26.98
C ALA A 38 21.58 47.66 -25.44
N SER A 39 22.62 47.05 -24.84
CA SER A 39 23.83 46.28 -25.27
C SER A 39 24.54 45.74 -24.00
N ALA A 40 25.52 44.81 -23.99
CA ALA A 40 25.98 43.72 -24.86
C ALA A 40 27.12 42.94 -24.14
N GLY A 41 27.49 41.71 -24.55
CA GLY A 41 28.79 41.10 -24.16
C GLY A 41 28.92 39.57 -24.33
N THR A 42 30.05 39.10 -24.87
CA THR A 42 30.35 37.70 -25.30
C THR A 42 31.87 37.41 -25.12
N PRO A 43 32.46 36.23 -25.48
CA PRO A 43 32.04 34.81 -25.35
C PRO A 43 33.19 33.82 -24.90
N VAL A 44 32.87 32.51 -24.70
CA VAL A 44 33.60 31.27 -25.17
C VAL A 44 35.13 31.11 -24.89
N PRO A 45 35.64 29.96 -24.32
CA PRO A 45 35.72 28.69 -25.09
C PRO A 45 35.64 27.34 -24.32
N GLN A 46 35.61 26.25 -25.10
CA GLN A 46 35.80 24.83 -24.70
C GLN A 46 37.14 24.30 -25.23
N VAL A 47 37.65 23.14 -24.72
CA VAL A 47 38.29 22.01 -25.46
C VAL A 47 38.90 20.97 -24.49
N ALA A 48 38.89 19.68 -24.90
CA ALA A 48 39.60 18.48 -24.35
C ALA A 48 39.50 18.18 -22.82
N GLU A 49 39.02 17.04 -22.34
CA GLU A 49 39.36 15.62 -22.60
C GLU A 49 40.79 15.21 -22.19
N TRP A 50 40.90 14.18 -21.33
CA TRP A 50 41.99 13.17 -21.27
C TRP A 50 41.43 11.91 -20.55
N ARG A 51 41.86 10.69 -20.92
CA ARG A 51 41.33 9.41 -20.38
C ARG A 51 42.43 8.46 -19.91
N SER A 52 42.27 7.79 -18.76
CA SER A 52 42.71 6.41 -18.44
C SER A 52 42.45 6.03 -16.97
N LYS A 53 42.42 4.76 -16.50
CA LYS A 53 42.12 3.42 -17.08
C LYS A 53 42.06 2.41 -15.91
N LYS A 54 40.93 1.73 -15.65
CA LYS A 54 40.84 0.38 -15.06
C LYS A 54 39.37 -0.07 -14.97
N GLY A 55 39.05 -1.27 -15.47
CA GLY A 55 37.67 -1.80 -15.48
C GLY A 55 37.40 -2.97 -16.43
N THR A 56 38.42 -3.62 -16.99
CA THR A 56 38.27 -4.55 -18.12
C THR A 56 38.61 -5.99 -17.73
N LEU A 57 37.70 -6.71 -17.05
CA LEU A 57 37.79 -8.19 -16.91
C LEU A 57 36.46 -8.91 -16.58
N MET A 58 35.29 -8.35 -16.90
CA MET A 58 33.97 -9.00 -16.68
C MET A 58 33.04 -8.97 -17.90
N GLN A 59 33.51 -8.49 -19.06
CA GLN A 59 32.67 -8.21 -20.24
C GLN A 59 33.14 -8.97 -21.49
N ILE A 60 33.61 -10.22 -21.33
CA ILE A 60 34.06 -11.09 -22.45
C ILE A 60 33.46 -12.51 -22.35
N GLN A 61 32.28 -12.63 -21.72
CA GLN A 61 31.49 -13.88 -21.69
C GLN A 61 30.00 -13.67 -22.04
N SER A 62 29.60 -12.44 -22.39
CA SER A 62 28.20 -12.09 -22.68
C SER A 62 27.82 -12.29 -24.16
N ASP A 63 28.75 -11.99 -25.07
CA ASP A 63 28.39 -11.72 -26.47
C ASP A 63 28.40 -12.98 -27.37
N THR A 64 29.12 -14.03 -26.97
CA THR A 64 29.30 -15.26 -27.76
C THR A 64 28.04 -16.12 -27.87
N ILE A 65 27.04 -15.94 -27.00
CA ILE A 65 25.80 -16.74 -26.99
C ILE A 65 24.70 -16.09 -27.85
N SER A 66 24.73 -14.77 -28.03
CA SER A 66 23.71 -14.05 -28.82
C SER A 66 23.87 -14.22 -30.33
N ALA A 67 25.11 -14.40 -30.82
CA ALA A 67 25.40 -14.53 -32.25
C ALA A 67 24.83 -15.83 -32.88
N ALA A 68 24.83 -16.94 -32.13
CA ALA A 68 24.47 -18.27 -32.66
C ALA A 68 22.99 -18.43 -33.01
N LYS A 69 22.09 -17.56 -32.51
CA LYS A 69 20.64 -17.66 -32.74
C LYS A 69 20.13 -16.89 -33.96
N ALA A 70 21.01 -16.17 -34.66
CA ALA A 70 20.68 -15.39 -35.86
C ALA A 70 20.76 -16.19 -37.18
N ALA A 71 21.28 -17.43 -37.16
CA ALA A 71 21.55 -18.22 -38.36
C ALA A 71 20.34 -18.94 -38.98
N PHE A 72 19.17 -18.94 -38.32
CA PHE A 72 17.98 -19.67 -38.76
C PHE A 72 16.72 -18.77 -38.85
N ASN A 73 16.74 -17.83 -39.80
CA ASN A 73 15.53 -17.36 -40.49
C ASN A 73 15.91 -16.52 -41.73
N PRO A 74 15.57 -16.95 -42.97
CA PRO A 74 15.84 -16.16 -44.16
C PRO A 74 14.88 -14.96 -44.25
N VAL A 75 15.42 -13.79 -44.60
CA VAL A 75 14.64 -12.55 -44.72
C VAL A 75 13.71 -12.62 -45.94
N ARG A 76 12.39 -12.59 -45.70
CA ARG A 76 11.43 -11.98 -46.64
C ARG A 76 11.02 -10.63 -46.07
N ALA A 77 11.28 -9.57 -46.83
CA ALA A 77 10.88 -8.23 -46.45
C ALA A 77 9.35 -8.10 -46.52
N ASN A 78 8.75 -7.53 -45.47
CA ASN A 78 7.50 -6.78 -45.61
C ASN A 78 7.29 -5.85 -44.40
N ILE A 79 7.06 -4.57 -44.72
CA ILE A 79 6.17 -3.61 -44.03
C ILE A 79 6.19 -3.69 -42.49
N MET A 80 6.93 -2.76 -41.85
CA MET A 80 6.74 -2.45 -40.43
C MET A 80 5.33 -1.87 -40.20
N PRO A 81 4.48 -2.47 -39.33
CA PRO A 81 3.34 -1.77 -38.78
C PRO A 81 3.89 -0.69 -37.85
N GLN A 82 3.68 0.58 -38.21
CA GLN A 82 4.01 1.72 -37.36
C GLN A 82 3.38 1.50 -35.97
N ARG A 83 4.20 1.48 -34.90
CA ARG A 83 3.70 1.30 -33.53
C ARG A 83 2.79 2.48 -33.15
N GLN A 84 1.50 2.35 -33.43
CA GLN A 84 0.48 3.23 -32.89
C GLN A 84 0.60 3.22 -31.37
N LYS A 85 0.99 4.36 -30.79
CA LYS A 85 0.96 4.57 -29.35
C LYS A 85 -0.51 4.57 -28.92
N LYS A 86 -1.06 3.39 -28.62
CA LYS A 86 -2.44 3.23 -28.13
C LYS A 86 -2.62 4.19 -26.95
N LYS A 87 -3.52 5.17 -27.11
CA LYS A 87 -3.79 6.16 -26.06
C LYS A 87 -4.19 5.42 -24.77
N PRO A 88 -3.76 5.88 -23.59
CA PRO A 88 -4.21 5.28 -22.34
C PRO A 88 -5.74 5.33 -22.28
N VAL A 89 -6.36 4.21 -21.89
CA VAL A 89 -7.82 4.12 -21.80
C VAL A 89 -8.30 5.07 -20.71
N SER A 90 -9.19 5.99 -21.08
CA SER A 90 -9.66 7.04 -20.16
C SER A 90 -10.55 6.46 -19.05
N TYR A 91 -10.58 7.13 -17.90
CA TYR A 91 -11.41 6.74 -16.77
C TYR A 91 -12.88 6.56 -17.17
N ALA A 92 -13.45 7.53 -17.89
CA ALA A 92 -14.83 7.52 -18.35
C ALA A 92 -15.15 6.43 -19.40
N GLN A 93 -14.14 5.82 -20.04
CA GLN A 93 -14.34 4.60 -20.84
C GLN A 93 -14.38 3.36 -19.94
N LEU A 94 -13.45 3.25 -18.97
CA LEU A 94 -13.42 2.13 -18.03
C LEU A 94 -14.68 2.06 -17.16
N ALA A 95 -15.17 3.22 -16.70
CA ALA A 95 -16.41 3.32 -15.92
C ALA A 95 -17.62 2.82 -16.70
N ARG A 96 -17.81 3.31 -17.94
CA ARG A 96 -18.88 2.83 -18.83
C ARG A 96 -18.77 1.34 -19.12
N SER A 97 -17.56 0.82 -19.37
CA SER A 97 -17.37 -0.63 -19.51
C SER A 97 -17.69 -1.43 -18.24
N ILE A 98 -17.61 -0.86 -17.03
CA ILE A 98 -18.13 -1.55 -15.83
C ILE A 98 -19.66 -1.59 -15.85
N HIS A 99 -20.33 -0.47 -16.16
CA HIS A 99 -21.80 -0.45 -16.25
C HIS A 99 -22.33 -1.39 -17.35
N GLU A 100 -21.74 -1.33 -18.55
CA GLU A 100 -22.06 -2.15 -19.73
C GLU A 100 -21.84 -3.65 -19.45
N LEU A 101 -20.69 -4.03 -18.91
CA LEU A 101 -20.35 -5.44 -18.66
C LEU A 101 -21.06 -6.02 -17.42
N ALA A 102 -21.49 -5.19 -16.47
CA ALA A 102 -22.35 -5.62 -15.36
C ALA A 102 -23.80 -5.85 -15.81
N ALA A 103 -24.30 -5.09 -16.79
CA ALA A 103 -25.65 -5.27 -17.36
C ALA A 103 -25.72 -6.33 -18.48
N SER A 104 -24.60 -7.00 -18.78
CA SER A 104 -24.46 -7.93 -19.91
C SER A 104 -25.01 -9.33 -19.60
N SER A 105 -25.75 -9.91 -20.53
CA SER A 105 -26.23 -11.30 -20.44
C SER A 105 -25.14 -12.34 -20.70
N ASP A 106 -24.07 -12.01 -21.46
CA ASP A 106 -22.92 -12.89 -21.62
C ASP A 106 -21.94 -12.70 -20.45
N GLN A 107 -22.27 -13.33 -19.33
CA GLN A 107 -21.43 -13.34 -18.13
C GLN A 107 -20.01 -13.84 -18.42
N LYS A 108 -19.83 -14.86 -19.28
CA LYS A 108 -18.53 -15.52 -19.48
C LYS A 108 -17.55 -14.66 -20.30
N SER A 109 -18.03 -13.91 -21.28
CA SER A 109 -17.23 -12.88 -21.96
C SER A 109 -16.99 -11.68 -21.05
N SER A 110 -18.03 -11.24 -20.34
CA SER A 110 -17.98 -10.01 -19.53
C SER A 110 -17.02 -10.14 -18.35
N GLN A 111 -17.04 -11.26 -17.62
CA GLN A 111 -16.09 -11.58 -16.56
C GLN A 111 -14.64 -11.58 -17.07
N ARG A 112 -14.37 -12.14 -18.26
CA ARG A 112 -13.03 -12.12 -18.89
C ARG A 112 -12.59 -10.69 -19.23
N GLN A 113 -13.46 -9.88 -19.81
CA GLN A 113 -13.15 -8.48 -20.15
C GLN A 113 -12.90 -7.65 -18.88
N LEU A 114 -13.72 -7.81 -17.84
CA LEU A 114 -13.53 -7.18 -16.54
C LEU A 114 -12.16 -7.53 -15.94
N VAL A 115 -11.84 -8.81 -15.81
CA VAL A 115 -10.59 -9.30 -15.17
C VAL A 115 -9.34 -8.95 -15.97
N HIS A 116 -9.35 -9.05 -17.30
CA HIS A 116 -8.14 -8.86 -18.12
C HIS A 116 -7.97 -7.46 -18.70
N HIS A 117 -9.05 -6.67 -18.85
CA HIS A 117 -9.01 -5.43 -19.62
C HIS A 117 -9.59 -4.19 -18.92
N VAL A 118 -10.47 -4.33 -17.94
CA VAL A 118 -11.07 -3.18 -17.23
C VAL A 118 -10.42 -2.99 -15.86
N PHE A 119 -10.59 -3.94 -14.95
CA PHE A 119 -10.10 -3.84 -13.56
C PHE A 119 -8.59 -3.60 -13.43
N PRO A 120 -7.68 -4.20 -14.22
CA PRO A 120 -6.24 -3.90 -14.11
C PRO A 120 -5.87 -2.49 -14.56
N LYS A 121 -6.65 -1.87 -15.46
CA LYS A 121 -6.43 -0.50 -15.93
C LYS A 121 -7.03 0.52 -14.97
N LEU A 122 -8.19 0.21 -14.38
CA LEU A 122 -8.81 1.05 -13.35
C LEU A 122 -7.92 1.20 -12.12
N ALA A 123 -7.14 0.16 -11.76
CA ALA A 123 -6.27 0.16 -10.59
C ALA A 123 -5.17 1.24 -10.63
N VAL A 124 -4.80 1.69 -11.84
CA VAL A 124 -3.76 2.71 -12.11
C VAL A 124 -4.23 4.13 -11.73
N TYR A 125 -5.54 4.37 -11.67
CA TYR A 125 -6.08 5.65 -11.20
C TYR A 125 -6.01 5.74 -9.67
N ASN A 126 -5.86 6.95 -9.12
CA ASN A 126 -5.66 7.16 -7.68
C ASN A 126 -6.97 7.05 -6.87
N SER A 127 -8.05 7.62 -7.39
CA SER A 127 -9.39 7.61 -6.82
C SER A 127 -10.35 6.75 -7.65
N VAL A 128 -11.49 6.39 -7.07
CA VAL A 128 -12.55 5.61 -7.72
C VAL A 128 -13.89 6.28 -7.43
N ASP A 129 -14.64 6.57 -8.49
CA ASP A 129 -15.89 7.29 -8.46
C ASP A 129 -16.99 6.49 -7.73
N PRO A 130 -17.71 7.08 -6.75
CA PRO A 130 -18.84 6.45 -6.06
C PRO A 130 -19.93 5.91 -7.00
N SER A 131 -20.15 6.52 -8.17
CA SER A 131 -21.15 6.09 -9.16
C SER A 131 -20.96 4.66 -9.69
N LEU A 132 -19.77 4.06 -9.49
CA LEU A 132 -19.52 2.66 -9.82
C LEU A 132 -20.16 1.66 -8.84
N ALA A 133 -20.50 2.08 -7.61
CA ALA A 133 -20.96 1.18 -6.56
C ALA A 133 -22.22 0.35 -6.93
N PRO A 134 -23.26 0.89 -7.59
CA PRO A 134 -24.41 0.07 -8.01
C PRO A 134 -24.05 -1.05 -8.99
N SER A 135 -23.15 -0.79 -9.96
CA SER A 135 -22.71 -1.84 -10.90
C SER A 135 -21.73 -2.83 -10.26
N LEU A 136 -20.95 -2.42 -9.27
CA LEU A 136 -20.13 -3.33 -8.46
C LEU A 136 -21.00 -4.24 -7.57
N LEU A 137 -22.07 -3.71 -6.98
CA LEU A 137 -23.09 -4.50 -6.26
C LEU A 137 -23.85 -5.45 -7.18
N MET A 138 -24.19 -5.02 -8.41
CA MET A 138 -24.84 -5.90 -9.39
C MET A 138 -23.91 -7.04 -9.82
N LEU A 139 -22.60 -6.81 -9.94
CA LEU A 139 -21.61 -7.86 -10.16
C LEU A 139 -21.48 -8.81 -8.95
N ASP A 140 -21.53 -8.32 -7.70
CA ASP A 140 -21.57 -9.18 -6.50
C ASP A 140 -22.77 -10.15 -6.51
N GLN A 141 -23.94 -9.67 -6.96
CA GLN A 141 -25.16 -10.47 -7.02
C GLN A 141 -25.21 -11.48 -8.18
N GLN A 142 -24.42 -11.27 -9.25
CA GLN A 142 -24.53 -12.03 -10.51
C GLN A 142 -23.28 -12.86 -10.87
N CYS A 143 -22.12 -12.61 -10.26
CA CYS A 143 -20.87 -13.29 -10.58
C CYS A 143 -20.34 -14.16 -9.43
N GLU A 144 -20.37 -15.48 -9.60
CA GLU A 144 -19.68 -16.42 -8.69
C GLU A 144 -18.14 -16.46 -8.90
N ASP A 145 -17.61 -15.82 -9.95
CA ASP A 145 -16.17 -15.86 -10.23
C ASP A 145 -15.36 -15.17 -9.12
N ARG A 146 -14.53 -15.97 -8.45
CA ARG A 146 -13.70 -15.57 -7.30
C ARG A 146 -12.72 -14.43 -7.64
N THR A 147 -12.33 -14.26 -8.91
CA THR A 147 -11.41 -13.21 -9.37
C THR A 147 -12.16 -11.88 -9.59
N VAL A 148 -13.34 -11.93 -10.22
CA VAL A 148 -14.26 -10.79 -10.35
C VAL A 148 -14.67 -10.29 -8.97
N LEU A 149 -15.15 -11.17 -8.09
CA LEU A 149 -15.52 -10.80 -6.71
C LEU A 149 -14.34 -10.17 -5.98
N ARG A 150 -13.12 -10.72 -6.08
CA ARG A 150 -11.92 -10.11 -5.47
C ARG A 150 -11.67 -8.67 -5.96
N TYR A 151 -11.94 -8.36 -7.23
CA TYR A 151 -11.88 -6.98 -7.72
C TYR A 151 -13.07 -6.13 -7.27
N VAL A 152 -14.29 -6.66 -7.25
CA VAL A 152 -15.49 -5.97 -6.74
C VAL A 152 -15.27 -5.52 -5.30
N TYR A 153 -14.88 -6.43 -4.40
CA TYR A 153 -14.59 -6.10 -3.00
C TYR A 153 -13.38 -5.16 -2.86
N TYR A 154 -12.37 -5.25 -3.72
CA TYR A 154 -11.28 -4.26 -3.74
C TYR A 154 -11.76 -2.85 -4.16
N TYR A 155 -12.68 -2.74 -5.12
CA TYR A 155 -13.18 -1.46 -5.59
C TYR A 155 -14.21 -0.83 -4.66
N LEU A 156 -15.15 -1.61 -4.11
CA LEU A 156 -16.03 -1.16 -3.03
C LEU A 156 -15.21 -0.67 -1.82
N ALA A 157 -14.19 -1.44 -1.41
CA ALA A 157 -13.28 -1.04 -0.35
C ALA A 157 -12.50 0.24 -0.68
N ARG A 158 -12.10 0.41 -1.94
CA ARG A 158 -11.36 1.60 -2.39
C ARG A 158 -12.25 2.85 -2.35
N ILE A 159 -13.48 2.76 -2.86
CA ILE A 159 -14.47 3.86 -2.82
C ILE A 159 -14.70 4.31 -1.37
N LEU A 160 -14.99 3.39 -0.44
CA LEU A 160 -15.23 3.71 0.97
C LEU A 160 -13.99 4.23 1.72
N SER A 161 -12.78 3.83 1.29
CA SER A 161 -11.53 4.28 1.91
C SER A 161 -11.00 5.62 1.39
N ASP A 162 -11.60 6.17 0.33
CA ASP A 162 -11.15 7.40 -0.32
C ASP A 162 -11.86 8.62 0.29
N SER A 163 -11.07 9.53 0.84
CA SER A 163 -11.52 10.79 1.44
C SER A 163 -11.55 11.82 0.31
N GLY A 164 -12.69 11.88 -0.38
CA GLY A 164 -12.82 12.33 -1.77
C GLY A 164 -12.04 13.58 -2.16
N SER A 165 -10.99 13.41 -2.97
CA SER A 165 -10.42 14.49 -3.77
C SER A 165 -11.25 14.80 -5.03
N GLN A 166 -12.19 13.93 -5.38
CA GLN A 166 -13.16 14.08 -6.47
C GLN A 166 -14.39 14.92 -6.04
N GLY A 167 -14.16 15.96 -5.23
CA GLY A 167 -15.19 16.84 -4.66
C GLY A 167 -15.10 18.30 -5.07
N LEU A 168 -14.19 18.65 -5.99
CA LEU A 168 -14.00 20.02 -6.48
C LEU A 168 -15.14 20.46 -7.44
N SER A 169 -16.31 20.68 -6.85
CA SER A 169 -17.26 21.66 -7.41
C SER A 169 -16.54 23.01 -7.58
N PRO A 170 -16.79 23.79 -8.65
CA PRO A 170 -16.04 25.02 -8.93
C PRO A 170 -16.06 26.10 -7.83
N GLY A 171 -16.94 25.98 -6.82
CA GLY A 171 -17.01 26.85 -5.64
C GLY A 171 -16.13 26.45 -4.44
N GLY A 172 -15.31 25.40 -4.53
CA GLY A 172 -14.31 25.08 -3.50
C GLY A 172 -14.89 24.54 -2.18
N GLY A 173 -15.81 23.57 -2.25
CA GLY A 173 -16.37 22.92 -1.06
C GLY A 173 -15.35 22.09 -0.26
N ILE A 174 -15.68 21.84 1.02
CA ILE A 174 -14.95 20.89 1.86
C ILE A 174 -15.07 19.48 1.23
N PRO A 175 -14.00 18.68 1.14
CA PRO A 175 -14.09 17.33 0.61
C PRO A 175 -14.93 16.44 1.54
N THR A 176 -16.18 16.19 1.16
CA THR A 176 -17.08 15.22 1.80
C THR A 176 -16.53 13.80 1.59
N PRO A 177 -16.48 12.94 2.63
CA PRO A 177 -16.21 11.52 2.48
C PRO A 177 -17.08 10.86 1.41
N ASN A 178 -16.54 9.86 0.70
CA ASN A 178 -17.31 9.11 -0.29
C ASN A 178 -18.52 8.38 0.31
N TRP A 179 -18.58 8.19 1.63
CA TRP A 179 -19.74 7.68 2.36
C TRP A 179 -20.98 8.57 2.18
N ASP A 180 -20.81 9.89 2.17
CA ASP A 180 -21.91 10.84 1.97
C ASP A 180 -22.33 10.83 0.50
N ALA A 181 -21.37 10.87 -0.42
CA ALA A 181 -21.62 10.79 -1.86
C ALA A 181 -22.33 9.49 -2.27
N LEU A 182 -22.06 8.35 -1.61
CA LEU A 182 -22.78 7.10 -1.83
C LEU A 182 -24.23 7.15 -1.35
N ALA A 183 -24.54 7.95 -0.33
CA ALA A 183 -25.90 8.20 0.15
C ALA A 183 -26.68 9.21 -0.72
N ASP A 184 -26.04 9.76 -1.75
CA ASP A 184 -26.62 10.71 -2.71
C ASP A 184 -26.86 10.11 -4.12
N ILE A 185 -26.54 8.83 -4.34
CA ILE A 185 -26.70 8.17 -5.65
C ILE A 185 -28.14 7.68 -5.86
N ASP A 186 -28.81 8.21 -6.89
CA ASP A 186 -30.03 7.62 -7.45
C ASP A 186 -29.68 6.39 -8.32
N ALA A 187 -29.70 5.21 -7.71
CA ALA A 187 -29.39 3.95 -8.37
C ALA A 187 -30.59 3.37 -9.13
N VAL A 188 -30.49 3.29 -10.46
CA VAL A 188 -31.46 2.55 -11.29
C VAL A 188 -31.32 1.04 -11.02
N GLY A 189 -32.45 0.35 -10.78
CA GLY A 189 -32.48 -1.12 -10.68
C GLY A 189 -32.93 -1.72 -9.33
N GLY A 190 -33.70 -1.01 -8.50
CA GLY A 190 -34.24 -1.58 -7.25
C GLY A 190 -33.28 -1.55 -6.06
N VAL A 191 -32.26 -0.71 -6.14
CA VAL A 191 -31.47 -0.24 -4.98
C VAL A 191 -31.91 1.20 -4.74
N THR A 192 -32.55 1.51 -3.63
CA THR A 192 -32.87 2.92 -3.34
C THR A 192 -31.61 3.67 -2.90
N ARG A 193 -31.62 5.00 -3.01
CA ARG A 193 -30.55 5.88 -2.53
C ARG A 193 -30.14 5.60 -1.07
N ALA A 194 -31.09 5.21 -0.22
CA ALA A 194 -30.83 4.84 1.18
C ALA A 194 -30.19 3.44 1.35
N ASP A 195 -30.31 2.55 0.36
CA ASP A 195 -29.88 1.15 0.46
C ASP A 195 -28.41 0.91 0.13
N VAL A 196 -27.79 1.80 -0.66
CA VAL A 196 -26.44 1.54 -1.23
C VAL A 196 -25.41 1.32 -0.13
N VAL A 197 -25.32 2.23 0.85
CA VAL A 197 -24.38 2.12 1.95
C VAL A 197 -24.70 0.91 2.87
N PRO A 198 -25.94 0.69 3.34
CA PRO A 198 -26.30 -0.52 4.09
C PRO A 198 -25.96 -1.83 3.37
N ARG A 199 -26.30 -1.99 2.08
CA ARG A 199 -26.00 -3.21 1.32
C ARG A 199 -24.49 -3.42 1.14
N VAL A 200 -23.71 -2.37 0.89
CA VAL A 200 -22.24 -2.49 0.84
C VAL A 200 -21.67 -2.87 2.22
N VAL A 201 -22.14 -2.25 3.30
CA VAL A 201 -21.71 -2.56 4.68
C VAL A 201 -22.07 -3.99 5.07
N GLU A 202 -23.27 -4.46 4.76
CA GLU A 202 -23.72 -5.84 4.98
C GLU A 202 -22.76 -6.83 4.29
N ARG A 203 -22.50 -6.63 2.99
CA ARG A 203 -21.64 -7.51 2.19
C ARG A 203 -20.20 -7.56 2.68
N LEU A 204 -19.63 -6.41 3.02
CA LEU A 204 -18.30 -6.33 3.63
C LEU A 204 -18.27 -7.00 5.02
N THR A 205 -19.34 -6.87 5.82
CA THR A 205 -19.45 -7.54 7.12
C THR A 205 -19.46 -9.06 6.95
N SER A 206 -20.29 -9.60 6.05
CA SER A 206 -20.34 -11.04 5.79
C SER A 206 -19.02 -11.60 5.23
N GLU A 207 -18.36 -10.88 4.33
CA GLU A 207 -17.06 -11.30 3.80
C GLU A 207 -15.93 -11.19 4.82
N ALA A 208 -15.97 -10.23 5.77
CA ALA A 208 -14.96 -10.11 6.82
C ALA A 208 -15.10 -11.18 7.92
N LEU A 209 -16.33 -11.54 8.27
CA LEU A 209 -16.65 -12.60 9.23
C LEU A 209 -16.42 -14.01 8.65
N ASN A 210 -16.53 -14.22 7.33
CA ASN A 210 -16.29 -15.53 6.71
C ASN A 210 -14.92 -16.09 7.12
N GLU A 211 -14.91 -17.29 7.72
CA GLU A 211 -13.72 -17.84 8.35
C GLU A 211 -12.72 -18.49 7.38
N GLU A 212 -13.15 -18.83 6.17
CA GLU A 212 -12.42 -19.71 5.26
C GLU A 212 -11.14 -19.08 4.70
N VAL A 213 -10.12 -19.93 4.51
CA VAL A 213 -8.80 -19.52 3.98
C VAL A 213 -8.90 -18.92 2.58
N GLU A 214 -9.84 -19.41 1.76
CA GLU A 214 -10.07 -18.91 0.40
C GLU A 214 -10.64 -17.48 0.36
N PHE A 215 -11.36 -17.09 1.42
CA PHE A 215 -11.98 -15.77 1.57
C PHE A 215 -11.03 -14.73 2.18
N HIS A 216 -9.91 -15.14 2.78
CA HIS A 216 -8.94 -14.25 3.44
C HIS A 216 -8.50 -13.02 2.60
N PRO A 217 -8.31 -13.08 1.26
CA PRO A 217 -8.00 -11.90 0.45
C PRO A 217 -9.15 -10.89 0.34
N ARG A 218 -10.41 -11.32 0.49
CA ARG A 218 -11.59 -10.45 0.54
C ARG A 218 -11.83 -9.92 1.95
N ARG A 219 -11.71 -10.77 3.00
CA ARG A 219 -11.69 -10.34 4.42
C ARG A 219 -10.79 -9.13 4.65
N LEU A 220 -9.57 -9.17 4.09
CA LEU A 220 -8.57 -8.11 4.17
C LEU A 220 -9.06 -6.77 3.58
N GLN A 221 -9.73 -6.79 2.42
CA GLN A 221 -10.27 -5.57 1.81
C GLN A 221 -11.51 -5.09 2.55
N ALA A 222 -12.38 -6.01 2.97
CA ALA A 222 -13.60 -5.71 3.70
C ALA A 222 -13.33 -5.06 5.06
N LEU A 223 -12.42 -5.64 5.85
CA LEU A 223 -11.94 -5.04 7.09
C LEU A 223 -11.34 -3.64 6.82
N LYS A 224 -10.47 -3.51 5.81
CA LYS A 224 -9.89 -2.22 5.45
C LYS A 224 -11.01 -1.20 5.15
N ALA A 225 -11.98 -1.54 4.31
CA ALA A 225 -13.10 -0.67 3.93
C ALA A 225 -13.85 -0.13 5.15
N LEU A 226 -14.29 -1.04 6.03
CA LEU A 226 -15.10 -0.70 7.19
C LEU A 226 -14.33 0.22 8.16
N THR A 227 -12.99 0.09 8.27
CA THR A 227 -12.16 0.97 9.13
C THR A 227 -12.05 2.43 8.67
N TYR A 228 -12.62 2.79 7.52
CA TYR A 228 -12.78 4.19 7.08
C TYR A 228 -14.20 4.73 7.25
N ALA A 229 -15.11 3.98 7.88
CA ALA A 229 -16.43 4.47 8.23
C ALA A 229 -16.36 5.65 9.22
N PRO A 230 -17.31 6.61 9.16
CA PRO A 230 -17.39 7.69 10.13
C PRO A 230 -17.49 7.17 11.57
N SER A 231 -16.73 7.75 12.49
CA SER A 231 -16.72 7.37 13.91
C SER A 231 -18.05 7.64 14.64
N SER A 232 -18.96 8.38 14.02
CA SER A 232 -20.35 8.56 14.44
C SER A 232 -21.25 7.34 14.16
N ASN A 233 -20.86 6.42 13.28
CA ASN A 233 -21.65 5.23 12.97
C ASN A 233 -21.34 4.10 13.98
N SER A 234 -22.08 4.09 15.09
CA SER A 234 -21.94 3.10 16.17
C SER A 234 -22.24 1.67 15.75
N GLU A 235 -23.06 1.44 14.71
CA GLU A 235 -23.37 0.09 14.22
C GLU A 235 -22.17 -0.54 13.50
N ILE A 236 -21.56 0.21 12.57
CA ILE A 236 -20.32 -0.23 11.90
C ILE A 236 -19.19 -0.34 12.92
N LEU A 237 -19.13 0.56 13.91
CA LEU A 237 -18.15 0.48 14.98
C LEU A 237 -18.27 -0.82 15.79
N SER A 238 -19.49 -1.21 16.18
CA SER A 238 -19.76 -2.47 16.88
C SER A 238 -19.35 -3.69 16.05
N LYS A 239 -19.74 -3.71 14.76
CA LYS A 239 -19.35 -4.76 13.80
C LYS A 239 -17.84 -4.83 13.61
N LEU A 240 -17.12 -3.70 13.63
CA LEU A 240 -15.66 -3.68 13.57
C LEU A 240 -14.99 -4.31 14.79
N TYR A 241 -15.46 -4.06 16.02
CA TYR A 241 -14.93 -4.75 17.20
C TYR A 241 -15.10 -6.27 17.08
N GLU A 242 -16.30 -6.73 16.68
CA GLU A 242 -16.61 -8.14 16.46
C GLU A 242 -15.69 -8.78 15.41
N ILE A 243 -15.58 -8.17 14.21
CA ILE A 243 -14.73 -8.63 13.11
C ILE A 243 -13.25 -8.70 13.55
N VAL A 244 -12.73 -7.63 14.18
CA VAL A 244 -11.33 -7.54 14.59
C VAL A 244 -11.01 -8.57 15.68
N PHE A 245 -11.91 -8.78 16.64
CA PHE A 245 -11.71 -9.76 17.70
C PHE A 245 -11.80 -11.20 17.13
N SER A 246 -12.79 -11.50 16.28
CA SER A 246 -12.92 -12.80 15.59
C SER A 246 -11.69 -13.15 14.76
N ILE A 247 -11.15 -12.18 14.00
CA ILE A 247 -9.89 -12.38 13.25
C ILE A 247 -8.73 -12.64 14.22
N LEU A 248 -8.50 -11.77 15.21
CA LEU A 248 -7.40 -11.90 16.16
C LEU A 248 -7.49 -13.15 17.05
N GLU A 249 -8.67 -13.77 17.18
CA GLU A 249 -8.81 -15.04 17.91
C GLU A 249 -8.23 -16.21 17.12
N LYS A 250 -8.42 -16.19 15.80
CA LYS A 250 -7.99 -17.25 14.87
C LYS A 250 -6.57 -17.04 14.35
N VAL A 251 -6.06 -15.80 14.33
CA VAL A 251 -4.72 -15.47 13.82
C VAL A 251 -3.78 -14.79 14.83
N GLY A 252 -4.23 -14.47 16.04
CA GLY A 252 -3.41 -13.77 17.05
C GLY A 252 -2.30 -14.61 17.66
N GLU A 253 -2.40 -15.94 17.64
CA GLU A 253 -1.39 -16.80 18.24
C GLU A 253 -0.13 -16.96 17.35
N PRO A 254 1.08 -16.85 17.92
CA PRO A 254 2.33 -16.91 17.15
C PRO A 254 2.59 -18.34 16.66
N GLN A 255 2.31 -18.58 15.38
CA GLN A 255 2.57 -19.87 14.74
C GLN A 255 4.08 -20.18 14.77
N LYS A 256 4.47 -21.17 15.59
CA LYS A 256 5.87 -21.61 15.74
C LYS A 256 6.49 -21.88 14.37
N ARG A 257 7.43 -21.03 13.93
CA ARG A 257 8.16 -21.19 12.67
C ARG A 257 8.88 -22.54 12.64
N LYS A 258 8.32 -23.53 11.93
CA LYS A 258 9.08 -24.72 11.51
C LYS A 258 10.26 -24.21 10.68
N LYS A 259 11.48 -24.28 11.22
CA LYS A 259 12.70 -23.98 10.47
C LYS A 259 12.83 -25.01 9.34
N GLY A 260 12.37 -24.65 8.15
CA GLY A 260 12.53 -25.48 6.95
C GLY A 260 14.00 -25.75 6.70
N ILE A 261 14.36 -27.04 6.56
CA ILE A 261 15.75 -27.49 6.38
C ILE A 261 16.33 -27.02 5.03
N PHE A 262 15.48 -26.62 4.08
CA PHE A 262 15.87 -26.03 2.81
C PHE A 262 15.45 -24.56 2.72
N GLY A 263 16.41 -23.68 2.41
CA GLY A 263 16.29 -22.22 2.48
C GLY A 263 15.51 -21.57 1.33
N ILE A 264 14.29 -22.03 1.06
CA ILE A 264 13.39 -21.34 0.13
C ILE A 264 13.01 -19.98 0.74
N LYS A 265 13.44 -18.89 0.09
CA LYS A 265 13.08 -17.51 0.49
C LYS A 265 11.63 -17.19 0.13
N GLY A 266 10.72 -17.73 0.92
CA GLY A 266 9.29 -17.44 0.89
C GLY A 266 8.61 -18.15 2.06
N GLY A 267 7.84 -17.41 2.85
CA GLY A 267 6.89 -18.05 3.77
C GLY A 267 5.84 -18.82 2.98
N ASP A 268 5.27 -19.86 3.57
CA ASP A 268 4.11 -20.55 3.00
C ASP A 268 3.00 -19.53 2.72
N LYS A 269 2.22 -19.73 1.65
CA LYS A 269 1.15 -18.81 1.22
C LYS A 269 0.19 -18.51 2.37
N GLU A 270 -0.17 -19.53 3.14
CA GLU A 270 -0.98 -19.37 4.36
C GLU A 270 -0.31 -18.45 5.39
N SER A 271 0.99 -18.60 5.64
CA SER A 271 1.71 -17.78 6.62
C SER A 271 1.80 -16.31 6.21
N VAL A 272 1.94 -16.04 4.92
CA VAL A 272 1.92 -14.68 4.36
C VAL A 272 0.53 -14.07 4.51
N ILE A 273 -0.52 -14.81 4.16
CA ILE A 273 -1.91 -14.35 4.30
C ILE A 273 -2.28 -14.14 5.78
N ARG A 274 -1.85 -15.03 6.68
CA ARG A 274 -2.02 -14.92 8.13
C ARG A 274 -1.33 -13.68 8.69
N SER A 275 -0.08 -13.40 8.27
CA SER A 275 0.65 -12.19 8.67
C SER A 275 -0.01 -10.91 8.15
N ASN A 276 -0.64 -10.95 6.96
CA ASN A 276 -1.39 -9.81 6.41
C ASN A 276 -2.69 -9.54 7.19
N LEU A 277 -3.42 -10.60 7.59
CA LEU A 277 -4.61 -10.48 8.44
C LEU A 277 -4.26 -9.99 9.86
N GLN A 278 -3.18 -10.51 10.44
CA GLN A 278 -2.59 -10.03 11.69
C GLN A 278 -2.32 -8.52 11.65
N TYR A 279 -1.56 -8.05 10.66
CA TYR A 279 -1.29 -6.62 10.46
C TYR A 279 -2.57 -5.80 10.28
N ALA A 280 -3.49 -6.25 9.43
CA ALA A 280 -4.72 -5.52 9.15
C ALA A 280 -5.62 -5.41 10.38
N ALA A 281 -5.75 -6.48 11.17
CA ALA A 281 -6.58 -6.48 12.38
C ALA A 281 -6.01 -5.59 13.50
N ILE A 282 -4.69 -5.53 13.69
CA ILE A 282 -4.09 -4.58 14.65
C ILE A 282 -4.13 -3.14 14.11
N SER A 283 -3.96 -2.92 12.79
CA SER A 283 -4.13 -1.60 12.18
C SER A 283 -5.60 -1.12 12.28
N ALA A 284 -6.56 -2.04 12.22
CA ALA A 284 -7.97 -1.77 12.48
C ALA A 284 -8.22 -1.46 13.97
N LEU A 285 -7.72 -2.30 14.88
CA LEU A 285 -7.82 -2.12 16.34
C LEU A 285 -7.30 -0.74 16.79
N ARG A 286 -6.23 -0.24 16.16
CA ARG A 286 -5.70 1.11 16.41
C ARG A 286 -6.66 2.24 16.03
N ARG A 287 -7.50 2.05 15.01
CA ARG A 287 -8.48 3.06 14.56
C ARG A 287 -9.76 3.07 15.40
N LEU A 288 -10.03 1.99 16.13
CA LEU A 288 -11.17 1.93 17.04
C LEU A 288 -10.89 2.74 18.33
N PRO A 289 -11.93 3.30 18.96
CA PRO A 289 -11.80 3.93 20.28
C PRO A 289 -11.13 2.99 21.29
N LEU A 290 -10.18 3.54 22.06
CA LEU A 290 -9.48 2.81 23.10
C LEU A 290 -10.42 2.51 24.27
N ASP A 291 -10.68 1.22 24.49
CA ASP A 291 -11.52 0.68 25.55
C ASP A 291 -10.64 0.07 26.67
N PRO A 292 -10.21 0.85 27.69
CA PRO A 292 -9.35 0.37 28.76
C PRO A 292 -10.09 -0.49 29.79
N GLY A 293 -11.43 -0.45 29.84
CA GLY A 293 -12.22 -1.27 30.75
C GLY A 293 -12.38 -2.72 30.28
N ASN A 294 -11.93 -3.02 29.06
CA ASN A 294 -12.20 -4.26 28.36
C ASN A 294 -10.95 -5.15 28.29
N PRO A 295 -10.87 -6.23 29.08
CA PRO A 295 -9.68 -7.09 29.11
C PRO A 295 -9.45 -7.81 27.78
N ALA A 296 -10.49 -8.03 26.96
CA ALA A 296 -10.32 -8.62 25.64
C ALA A 296 -9.70 -7.62 24.64
N PHE A 297 -9.99 -6.31 24.74
CA PHE A 297 -9.31 -5.27 23.96
C PHE A 297 -7.81 -5.23 24.31
N LEU A 298 -7.48 -5.22 25.61
CA LEU A 298 -6.09 -5.26 26.08
C LEU A 298 -5.37 -6.54 25.62
N HIS A 299 -5.99 -7.71 25.76
CA HIS A 299 -5.42 -8.99 25.29
C HIS A 299 -5.12 -8.96 23.78
N ARG A 300 -6.07 -8.47 22.98
CA ARG A 300 -5.94 -8.34 21.52
C ARG A 300 -4.81 -7.38 21.15
N ALA A 301 -4.65 -6.28 21.89
CA ALA A 301 -3.51 -5.37 21.74
C ALA A 301 -2.18 -6.04 22.11
N VAL A 302 -2.13 -6.84 23.19
CA VAL A 302 -0.91 -7.57 23.63
C VAL A 302 -0.49 -8.66 22.64
N GLN A 303 -1.44 -9.42 22.07
CA GLN A 303 -1.13 -10.43 21.04
C GLN A 303 -0.32 -9.84 19.87
N GLY A 304 -0.59 -8.60 19.47
CA GLY A 304 0.11 -7.90 18.40
C GLY A 304 1.63 -7.70 18.62
N VAL A 305 2.12 -7.80 19.86
CA VAL A 305 3.57 -7.81 20.18
C VAL A 305 4.26 -9.06 19.63
N LEU A 306 3.53 -10.17 19.47
CA LEU A 306 4.05 -11.49 19.06
C LEU A 306 4.13 -11.66 17.54
N PHE A 307 3.77 -10.64 16.76
CA PHE A 307 3.56 -10.74 15.32
C PHE A 307 4.89 -10.63 14.56
N SER A 308 4.99 -11.33 13.41
CA SER A 308 6.19 -11.28 12.58
C SER A 308 6.33 -10.02 11.72
N ASP A 309 5.29 -9.19 11.66
CA ASP A 309 5.30 -7.91 10.95
C ASP A 309 5.68 -6.77 11.94
N PRO A 310 6.78 -6.03 11.71
CA PRO A 310 7.24 -5.00 12.65
C PRO A 310 6.33 -3.77 12.69
N VAL A 311 5.52 -3.53 11.65
CA VAL A 311 4.55 -2.44 11.58
C VAL A 311 3.31 -2.79 12.39
N ALA A 312 2.90 -4.07 12.41
CA ALA A 312 1.86 -4.57 13.30
C ALA A 312 2.30 -4.49 14.78
N VAL A 313 3.53 -4.92 15.08
CA VAL A 313 4.13 -4.79 16.42
C VAL A 313 4.18 -3.33 16.85
N ARG A 314 4.57 -2.40 15.95
CA ARG A 314 4.52 -0.96 16.23
C ARG A 314 3.11 -0.50 16.61
N HIS A 315 2.10 -0.84 15.82
CA HIS A 315 0.71 -0.46 16.10
C HIS A 315 0.17 -1.02 17.42
N SER A 316 0.54 -2.25 17.76
CA SER A 316 0.28 -2.83 19.09
C SER A 316 0.92 -2.01 20.20
N LEU A 317 2.22 -1.68 20.08
CA LEU A 317 2.95 -0.88 21.07
C LEU A 317 2.42 0.55 21.20
N GLU A 318 1.93 1.14 20.11
CA GLU A 318 1.23 2.44 20.11
C GLU A 318 -0.06 2.36 20.93
N ILE A 319 -0.94 1.37 20.67
CA ILE A 319 -2.16 1.11 21.45
C ILE A 319 -1.83 0.88 22.93
N LEU A 320 -0.87 0.00 23.23
CA LEU A 320 -0.47 -0.33 24.60
C LEU A 320 0.11 0.89 25.35
N SER A 321 0.86 1.75 24.66
CA SER A 321 1.38 3.00 25.23
C SER A 321 0.27 3.99 25.59
N GLU A 322 -0.81 4.04 24.82
CA GLU A 322 -1.97 4.89 25.09
C GLU A 322 -2.87 4.29 26.19
N LEU A 323 -3.09 2.96 26.19
CA LEU A 323 -3.76 2.26 27.29
C LEU A 323 -3.00 2.43 28.61
N ALA A 324 -1.66 2.33 28.62
CA ALA A 324 -0.83 2.50 29.81
C ALA A 324 -0.88 3.92 30.40
N SER A 325 -1.37 4.92 29.65
CA SER A 325 -1.63 6.26 30.18
C SER A 325 -2.94 6.36 30.98
N LYS A 326 -3.84 5.38 30.81
CA LYS A 326 -5.14 5.28 31.50
C LYS A 326 -5.08 4.22 32.62
N ASP A 327 -4.61 3.02 32.31
CA ASP A 327 -4.34 1.94 33.26
C ASP A 327 -2.96 1.32 33.02
N PRO A 328 -1.90 1.82 33.69
CA PRO A 328 -0.58 1.22 33.64
C PRO A 328 -0.47 -0.11 34.41
N TYR A 329 -1.39 -0.42 35.34
CA TYR A 329 -1.33 -1.65 36.12
C TYR A 329 -1.76 -2.85 35.25
N ALA A 330 -2.93 -2.77 34.61
CA ALA A 330 -3.41 -3.83 33.72
C ALA A 330 -2.42 -4.09 32.57
N VAL A 331 -1.93 -3.04 31.92
CA VAL A 331 -0.94 -3.18 30.82
C VAL A 331 0.36 -3.83 31.30
N ALA A 332 0.88 -3.45 32.47
CA ALA A 332 2.09 -4.07 33.02
C ALA A 332 1.88 -5.54 33.41
N MET A 333 0.73 -5.88 34.00
CA MET A 333 0.35 -7.25 34.35
C MET A 333 0.22 -8.13 33.10
N SER A 334 -0.47 -7.67 32.05
CA SER A 334 -0.61 -8.41 30.80
C SER A 334 0.71 -8.55 30.02
N LEU A 335 1.67 -7.66 30.23
CA LEU A 335 2.99 -7.70 29.59
C LEU A 335 4.10 -8.40 30.40
N GLY A 336 3.84 -8.77 31.66
CA GLY A 336 4.87 -9.32 32.57
C GLY A 336 5.56 -10.60 32.09
N ASN A 337 4.87 -11.40 31.26
CA ASN A 337 5.45 -12.60 30.64
C ASN A 337 6.34 -12.29 29.41
N TYR A 338 6.14 -11.14 28.77
CA TYR A 338 6.80 -10.77 27.50
C TYR A 338 7.97 -9.80 27.68
N VAL A 339 8.06 -9.12 28.84
CA VAL A 339 9.17 -8.21 29.20
C VAL A 339 10.39 -8.95 29.78
N GLN A 340 10.27 -10.24 30.10
CA GLN A 340 11.38 -11.07 30.59
C GLN A 340 12.57 -11.12 29.61
N PRO A 341 13.79 -11.44 30.07
CA PRO A 341 14.92 -11.72 29.18
C PRO A 341 14.59 -12.86 28.21
N GLY A 342 14.67 -12.62 26.90
CA GLY A 342 14.25 -13.57 25.87
C GLY A 342 12.72 -13.67 25.64
N GLY A 343 11.93 -12.83 26.31
CA GLY A 343 10.52 -12.59 25.98
C GLY A 343 10.37 -11.69 24.75
N ALA A 344 9.16 -11.62 24.17
CA ALA A 344 8.92 -10.96 22.89
C ALA A 344 9.28 -9.45 22.86
N LEU A 345 9.23 -8.73 23.98
CA LEU A 345 9.68 -7.34 24.03
C LEU A 345 11.21 -7.20 23.88
N HIS A 346 11.97 -8.27 24.13
CA HIS A 346 13.40 -8.33 23.85
C HIS A 346 13.66 -8.33 22.34
N ASP A 347 12.89 -9.10 21.56
CA ASP A 347 13.00 -9.14 20.09
C ASP A 347 12.71 -7.75 19.48
N VAL A 348 11.79 -6.98 20.08
CA VAL A 348 11.50 -5.59 19.67
C VAL A 348 12.73 -4.68 19.75
N LEU A 349 13.64 -4.87 20.72
CA LEU A 349 14.90 -4.11 20.81
C LEU A 349 15.79 -4.29 19.57
N HIS A 350 15.61 -5.39 18.84
CA HIS A 350 16.40 -5.78 17.69
C HIS A 350 15.65 -5.60 16.35
N LEU A 351 14.41 -5.12 16.35
CA LEU A 351 13.67 -4.81 15.14
C LEU A 351 14.27 -3.60 14.39
N HIS A 352 14.33 -3.72 13.07
CA HIS A 352 14.78 -2.64 12.18
C HIS A 352 13.83 -1.43 12.16
N ASP A 353 12.54 -1.61 12.50
CA ASP A 353 11.59 -0.49 12.65
C ASP A 353 11.96 0.36 13.88
N VAL A 354 12.48 1.56 13.61
CA VAL A 354 12.87 2.54 14.64
C VAL A 354 11.66 3.04 15.42
N LEU A 355 10.50 3.17 14.78
CA LEU A 355 9.27 3.67 15.40
C LEU A 355 8.63 2.61 16.30
N ALA A 356 8.76 1.31 15.98
CA ALA A 356 8.41 0.22 16.90
C ALA A 356 9.27 0.30 18.19
N ARG A 357 10.59 0.50 18.02
CA ARG A 357 11.53 0.71 19.14
C ARG A 357 11.18 1.96 19.97
N VAL A 358 10.82 3.07 19.34
CA VAL A 358 10.38 4.30 20.04
C VAL A 358 9.04 4.10 20.77
N ALA A 359 8.08 3.38 20.18
CA ALA A 359 6.81 3.06 20.82
C ALA A 359 7.01 2.19 22.07
N LEU A 360 7.90 1.19 22.02
CA LEU A 360 8.28 0.43 23.20
C LEU A 360 8.98 1.30 24.26
N ALA A 361 9.91 2.18 23.87
CA ALA A 361 10.55 3.09 24.81
C ALA A 361 9.54 4.00 25.54
N LYS A 362 8.55 4.53 24.81
CA LYS A 362 7.43 5.32 25.37
C LYS A 362 6.59 4.49 26.34
N LEU A 363 6.21 3.27 25.97
CA LEU A 363 5.46 2.32 26.81
C LEU A 363 6.23 2.00 28.11
N CYS A 364 7.50 1.59 28.00
CA CYS A 364 8.36 1.29 29.15
C CYS A 364 8.51 2.50 30.08
N HIS A 365 8.70 3.71 29.54
CA HIS A 365 8.80 4.93 30.32
C HIS A 365 7.51 5.26 31.08
N THR A 366 6.34 5.10 30.45
CA THR A 366 5.02 5.31 31.09
C THR A 366 4.83 4.32 32.25
N VAL A 367 5.05 3.03 32.01
CA VAL A 367 4.90 1.96 33.02
C VAL A 367 5.91 2.12 34.17
N ALA A 368 7.18 2.39 33.85
CA ALA A 368 8.25 2.57 34.85
C ALA A 368 8.02 3.77 35.79
N ARG A 369 7.22 4.78 35.39
CA ARG A 369 6.88 5.95 36.21
C ARG A 369 5.56 5.81 36.98
N ALA A 370 4.77 4.77 36.72
CA ALA A 370 3.47 4.58 37.37
C ALA A 370 3.63 4.22 38.86
N ARG A 371 2.97 4.99 39.75
CA ARG A 371 3.03 4.74 41.22
C ARG A 371 2.25 3.50 41.66
N VAL A 372 1.19 3.13 40.93
CA VAL A 372 0.40 1.90 41.18
C VAL A 372 1.22 0.60 41.02
N LEU A 373 2.46 0.69 40.54
CA LEU A 373 3.40 -0.44 40.45
C LEU A 373 4.54 -0.36 41.48
N ASP A 374 4.52 0.59 42.43
CA ASP A 374 5.51 0.64 43.53
C ASP A 374 5.40 -0.60 44.44
N GLU A 375 4.19 -1.16 44.60
CA GLU A 375 3.94 -2.43 45.29
C GLU A 375 4.33 -3.68 44.47
N ARG A 376 4.69 -3.51 43.19
CA ARG A 376 5.10 -4.57 42.25
C ARG A 376 6.49 -4.30 41.66
N PRO A 377 7.54 -4.24 42.51
CA PRO A 377 8.92 -3.99 42.07
C PRO A 377 9.46 -5.11 41.17
N ASP A 378 8.90 -6.32 41.28
CA ASP A 378 9.19 -7.46 40.42
C ASP A 378 8.94 -7.13 38.95
N ILE A 379 7.77 -6.61 38.60
CA ILE A 379 7.43 -6.20 37.23
C ILE A 379 8.02 -4.83 36.90
N LYS A 380 7.93 -3.86 37.83
CA LYS A 380 8.36 -2.47 37.59
C LYS A 380 9.86 -2.36 37.26
N SER A 381 10.71 -3.14 37.92
CA SER A 381 12.15 -3.16 37.65
C SER A 381 12.48 -3.61 36.21
N GLN A 382 11.70 -4.51 35.63
CA GLN A 382 11.88 -5.00 34.26
C GLN A 382 11.64 -3.85 33.26
N PHE A 383 10.55 -3.10 33.39
CA PHE A 383 10.28 -1.92 32.56
C PHE A 383 11.30 -0.78 32.76
N ILE A 384 11.85 -0.62 33.96
CA ILE A 384 12.97 0.29 34.22
C ILE A 384 14.23 -0.14 33.45
N LEU A 385 14.60 -1.43 33.49
CA LEU A 385 15.76 -1.96 32.76
C LEU A 385 15.64 -1.78 31.23
N TYR A 386 14.46 -1.95 30.65
CA TYR A 386 14.23 -1.65 29.23
C TYR A 386 14.36 -0.16 28.92
N SER A 387 13.80 0.71 29.78
CA SER A 387 13.93 2.17 29.65
C SER A 387 15.39 2.64 29.71
N ILE A 388 16.19 2.02 30.58
CA ILE A 388 17.64 2.25 30.66
C ILE A 388 18.33 1.75 29.39
N ASN A 389 18.06 0.53 28.92
CA ASN A 389 18.65 0.01 27.69
C ASN A 389 18.39 0.92 26.47
N PHE A 390 17.19 1.48 26.34
CA PHE A 390 16.89 2.49 25.30
C PHE A 390 17.69 3.78 25.43
N SER A 391 18.14 4.16 26.62
CA SER A 391 19.04 5.31 26.82
C SER A 391 20.47 5.00 26.34
N TRP A 392 20.90 3.73 26.42
CA TRP A 392 22.23 3.28 25.97
C TRP A 392 22.30 2.85 24.50
N ILE A 393 21.19 2.45 23.87
CA ILE A 393 21.17 2.00 22.46
C ILE A 393 21.63 3.10 21.48
N PRO A 394 21.12 4.34 21.52
CA PRO A 394 21.61 5.43 20.65
C PRO A 394 23.08 5.73 20.90
N VAL A 395 23.52 5.72 22.16
CA VAL A 395 24.92 5.93 22.53
C VAL A 395 25.81 4.83 21.91
N LYS A 396 25.40 3.55 22.00
CA LYS A 396 26.13 2.43 21.40
C LYS A 396 26.16 2.50 19.87
N GLU A 397 25.04 2.76 19.20
CA GLU A 397 25.03 2.93 17.73
C GLU A 397 25.90 4.13 17.28
N PHE A 398 25.82 5.26 17.98
CA PHE A 398 26.59 6.47 17.65
C PHE A 398 28.09 6.29 17.89
N VAL A 399 28.47 5.68 19.02
CA VAL A 399 29.86 5.34 19.36
C VAL A 399 30.43 4.30 18.39
N LEU A 400 29.68 3.25 18.02
CA LEU A 400 30.10 2.27 17.02
C LEU A 400 30.29 2.92 15.63
N ARG A 401 29.40 3.82 15.21
CA ARG A 401 29.57 4.59 13.97
C ARG A 401 30.80 5.50 14.03
N LEU A 402 31.06 6.17 15.15
CA LEU A 402 32.27 6.97 15.37
C LEU A 402 33.55 6.13 15.29
N TYR A 403 33.61 4.99 15.99
CA TYR A 403 34.76 4.09 15.91
C TYR A 403 34.94 3.52 14.50
N PHE A 404 33.87 3.13 13.80
CA PHE A 404 33.95 2.64 12.42
C PHE A 404 34.46 3.73 11.46
N VAL A 405 33.90 4.95 11.51
CA VAL A 405 34.35 6.09 10.70
C VAL A 405 35.79 6.48 11.02
N SER A 406 36.20 6.44 12.29
CA SER A 406 37.59 6.70 12.70
C SER A 406 38.56 5.60 12.26
N TRP A 407 38.13 4.33 12.27
CA TRP A 407 38.92 3.19 11.83
C TRP A 407 39.10 3.18 10.31
N VAL A 408 38.03 3.44 9.55
CA VAL A 408 38.07 3.62 8.10
C VAL A 408 38.97 4.81 7.71
N ASN A 409 38.85 5.95 8.40
CA ASN A 409 39.77 7.09 8.19
C ASN A 409 41.22 6.75 8.55
N LEU A 410 41.47 5.95 9.58
CA LEU A 410 42.81 5.50 9.95
C LEU A 410 43.41 4.56 8.88
N ILE A 411 42.60 3.67 8.31
CA ILE A 411 43.01 2.81 7.18
C ILE A 411 43.33 3.64 5.95
N ILE A 412 42.45 4.57 5.56
CA ILE A 412 42.67 5.47 4.41
C ILE A 412 43.94 6.32 4.62
N ARG A 413 44.15 6.89 5.81
CA ARG A 413 45.37 7.65 6.18
C ARG A 413 46.65 6.80 6.35
N LYS A 414 46.53 5.48 6.37
CA LYS A 414 47.68 4.55 6.29
C LYS A 414 47.93 4.07 4.85
N GLY A 415 46.88 3.88 4.05
CA GLY A 415 46.98 3.61 2.61
C GLY A 415 47.63 4.76 1.85
N LEU A 416 47.06 5.97 1.94
CA LEU A 416 47.62 7.17 1.28
C LEU A 416 49.08 7.43 1.67
N ARG A 417 49.45 7.21 2.95
CA ARG A 417 50.84 7.38 3.40
C ARG A 417 51.78 6.27 2.95
N LYS A 418 51.28 5.15 2.45
CA LYS A 418 52.11 4.15 1.76
C LYS A 418 52.31 4.54 0.31
N GLU A 419 51.25 4.92 -0.40
CA GLU A 419 51.36 5.39 -1.80
C GLU A 419 52.18 6.68 -1.95
N LEU A 420 52.20 7.56 -0.94
CA LEU A 420 53.08 8.74 -0.87
C LEU A 420 54.53 8.44 -0.44
N GLN A 421 54.83 7.22 0.03
CA GLN A 421 56.18 6.81 0.42
C GLN A 421 56.80 5.91 -0.64
N ASP A 422 56.02 4.98 -1.18
CA ASP A 422 56.36 4.04 -2.27
C ASP A 422 56.34 4.73 -3.66
N GLY A 423 56.45 6.07 -3.72
CA GLY A 423 56.28 6.91 -4.91
C GLY A 423 57.18 8.15 -4.99
N ILE A 424 58.28 8.16 -4.24
CA ILE A 424 59.32 9.22 -4.25
C ILE A 424 60.73 8.57 -4.35
N ASP A 425 60.84 7.53 -5.18
CA ASP A 425 62.07 6.86 -5.64
C ASP A 425 62.03 6.78 -7.18
#